data_AF-A0A560WJT2-F1
#
_entry.id   AF-A0A560WJT2-F1
#
_cell.length_a   1.000
_cell.length_b   1.000
_cell.length_c   1.000
_cell.angle_alpha   90.00
_cell.angle_beta   90.00
_cell.angle_gamma   90.00
#
_symmetry.space_group_name_H-M   'P 1'
#
loop_
_entity.id
_entity.type
_entity.pdbx_description
1 polymer ?
#
loop_
_entity_poly.entity_id
_entity_poly.type
_entity_poly.pdbx_seq_one_letter_code
_entity_poly.pdbx_strand_id
1 'polypeptide(L)'
;MRDGTVTAGDTFVSLHSRFRLTPEGKGQRGSALAERWIVDEGPYRVGVIACVTRPFCQDCDRTRLSADGQTGTCLFATEETDLRGALRRGAPDDEAETW
;
A
#
# COMPACT_ATOMS: atom_id res chain seq x y z
N MET A 1 -9.68 14.31 10.65
CA MET A 1 -10.25 13.74 9.40
C MET A 1 -10.92 14.88 8.65
N ARG A 2 -10.77 14.98 7.32
CA ARG A 2 -11.42 16.06 6.56
C ARG A 2 -12.92 15.84 6.51
N ASP A 3 -13.69 16.92 6.50
CA ASP A 3 -15.13 16.84 6.29
C ASP A 3 -15.44 16.13 4.95
N GLY A 4 -16.47 15.28 4.94
CA GLY A 4 -16.86 14.46 3.79
C GLY A 4 -15.99 13.23 3.49
N THR A 5 -15.07 12.83 4.37
CA THR A 5 -14.29 11.59 4.14
C THR A 5 -15.16 10.35 4.31
N VAL A 6 -15.23 9.51 3.28
CA VAL A 6 -15.86 8.17 3.35
C VAL A 6 -14.85 7.19 3.98
N THR A 7 -15.21 6.60 5.12
CA THR A 7 -14.35 5.67 5.83
C THR A 7 -14.42 4.26 5.24
N ALA A 8 -13.50 3.38 5.64
CA ALA A 8 -13.65 1.95 5.36
C ALA A 8 -14.96 1.39 5.95
N GLY A 9 -15.35 1.86 7.15
CA GLY A 9 -16.61 1.47 7.78
C GLY A 9 -17.83 1.85 6.93
N ASP A 10 -17.89 3.10 6.46
CA ASP A 10 -18.97 3.59 5.60
C ASP A 10 -19.03 2.81 4.28
N THR A 11 -17.87 2.50 3.71
CA THR A 11 -17.76 1.67 2.51
C THR A 11 -18.35 0.29 2.73
N PHE A 12 -18.01 -0.38 3.85
CA PHE A 12 -18.56 -1.69 4.18
C PHE A 12 -20.06 -1.64 4.49
N VAL A 13 -20.55 -0.63 5.20
CA VAL A 13 -21.99 -0.43 5.44
C VAL A 13 -22.74 -0.33 4.12
N SER A 14 -22.23 0.49 3.19
CA SER A 14 -22.84 0.64 1.87
C SER A 14 -22.84 -0.66 1.08
N LEU A 15 -21.72 -1.39 1.04
CA LEU A 15 -21.62 -2.65 0.32
C LEU A 15 -22.53 -3.75 0.92
N HIS A 16 -22.52 -3.91 2.24
CA HIS A 16 -23.35 -4.91 2.94
C HIS A 16 -24.86 -4.63 2.82
N SER A 17 -25.27 -3.40 2.51
CA SER A 17 -26.68 -3.10 2.24
C SER A 17 -27.20 -3.72 0.94
N ARG A 18 -26.31 -4.15 0.04
CA ARG A 18 -26.67 -4.68 -1.30
C ARG A 18 -26.09 -6.06 -1.60
N PHE A 19 -24.97 -6.42 -0.97
CA PHE A 19 -24.20 -7.61 -1.28
C PHE A 19 -23.86 -8.39 -0.02
N ARG A 20 -23.87 -9.72 -0.12
CA ARG A 20 -23.23 -10.59 0.87
C ARG A 20 -21.74 -10.65 0.53
N LEU A 21 -20.90 -10.26 1.49
CA LEU A 21 -19.44 -10.29 1.33
C LEU A 21 -18.82 -11.34 2.25
N THR A 22 -18.03 -12.25 1.68
CA THR A 22 -17.25 -13.24 2.42
C THR A 22 -15.76 -12.95 2.24
N PRO A 23 -14.94 -12.90 3.30
CA PRO A 23 -13.51 -12.62 3.17
C PRO A 23 -12.82 -13.59 2.18
N GLU A 24 -12.04 -13.03 1.25
CA GLU A 24 -11.24 -13.82 0.30
C GLU A 24 -9.85 -14.08 0.88
N GLY A 25 -9.65 -15.29 1.43
CA GLY A 25 -8.36 -15.78 1.93
C GLY A 25 -8.37 -16.17 3.41
N LYS A 26 -7.37 -16.97 3.82
CA LYS A 26 -7.14 -17.37 5.22
C LYS A 26 -5.72 -16.94 5.62
N GLY A 27 -5.54 -15.77 6.23
CA GLY A 27 -4.23 -15.36 6.75
C GLY A 27 -4.04 -13.86 6.91
N GLN A 28 -3.00 -13.52 7.69
CA GLN A 28 -2.49 -12.16 7.87
C GLN A 28 -2.29 -11.50 6.49
N ARG A 29 -2.73 -10.25 6.36
CA ARG A 29 -2.72 -9.48 5.09
C ARG A 29 -1.32 -9.36 4.46
N GLY A 30 -0.25 -9.48 5.26
CA GLY A 30 1.12 -9.18 4.82
C GLY A 30 1.17 -7.79 4.19
N SER A 31 1.97 -7.63 3.13
CA SER A 31 2.07 -6.37 2.38
C SER A 31 0.89 -6.07 1.43
N ALA A 32 -0.16 -6.90 1.44
CA ALA A 32 -1.35 -6.68 0.64
C ALA A 32 -2.17 -5.50 1.17
N LEU A 33 -2.46 -4.55 0.29
CA LEU A 33 -3.12 -3.28 0.63
C LEU A 33 -4.65 -3.35 0.69
N ALA A 34 -5.26 -4.32 0.03
CA ALA A 34 -6.71 -4.45 -0.09
C ALA A 34 -7.27 -5.61 0.76
N GLU A 35 -8.36 -5.34 1.49
CA GLU A 35 -9.19 -6.36 2.10
C GLU A 35 -10.07 -6.87 0.98
N ARG A 36 -9.84 -8.10 0.53
CA ARG A 36 -10.56 -8.71 -0.58
C ARG A 36 -11.72 -9.54 -0.07
N TRP A 37 -12.84 -9.47 -0.79
CA TRP A 37 -14.08 -10.13 -0.46
C TRP A 37 -14.70 -10.74 -1.71
N ILE A 38 -15.29 -11.93 -1.55
CA ILE A 38 -16.12 -12.60 -2.55
C ILE A 38 -17.54 -12.03 -2.43
N VAL A 39 -18.14 -11.67 -3.57
CA VAL A 39 -19.48 -11.07 -3.63
C VAL A 39 -20.51 -12.16 -3.92
N ASP A 40 -21.53 -12.25 -3.07
CA ASP A 40 -22.69 -13.15 -3.18
C ASP A 40 -22.31 -14.63 -3.40
N GLU A 41 -21.16 -15.05 -2.87
CA GLU A 41 -20.58 -16.40 -3.07
C GLU A 41 -20.36 -16.75 -4.56
N GLY A 42 -20.41 -15.75 -5.43
CA GLY A 42 -20.26 -15.87 -6.88
C GLY A 42 -18.82 -15.68 -7.36
N PRO A 43 -18.62 -15.48 -8.67
CA PRO A 43 -17.29 -15.36 -9.27
C PRO A 43 -16.64 -13.98 -9.05
N TYR A 44 -17.39 -13.01 -8.52
CA TYR A 44 -16.97 -11.62 -8.41
C TYR A 44 -16.22 -11.34 -7.10
N ARG A 45 -15.28 -10.41 -7.16
CA ARG A 45 -14.45 -9.98 -6.03
C ARG A 45 -14.46 -8.47 -5.92
N VAL A 46 -14.43 -7.97 -4.70
CA VAL A 46 -14.26 -6.55 -4.38
C VAL A 46 -13.13 -6.38 -3.37
N GLY A 47 -12.32 -5.33 -3.54
CA GLY A 47 -11.23 -4.99 -2.63
C GLY A 47 -11.42 -3.61 -2.03
N VAL A 48 -11.24 -3.46 -0.72
CA VAL A 48 -11.27 -2.17 -0.03
C VAL A 48 -9.88 -1.83 0.48
N ILE A 49 -9.35 -0.68 0.08
CA ILE A 49 -8.05 -0.14 0.54
C ILE A 49 -8.32 0.98 1.54
N ALA A 50 -8.10 0.70 2.82
CA ALA A 50 -8.41 1.59 3.93
C ALA A 50 -7.20 2.45 4.34
N CYS A 51 -6.60 3.20 3.40
CA CYS A 51 -5.31 3.87 3.57
C CYS A 51 -5.22 4.87 4.74
N VAL A 52 -6.35 5.41 5.21
CA VAL A 52 -6.41 6.37 6.33
C VAL A 52 -6.92 5.70 7.61
N THR A 53 -8.02 4.96 7.54
CA THR A 53 -8.70 4.43 8.73
C THR A 53 -8.13 3.10 9.22
N ARG A 54 -7.37 2.38 8.38
CA ARG A 54 -6.66 1.14 8.75
C ARG A 54 -5.26 1.15 8.09
N PRO A 55 -4.29 1.88 8.66
CA PRO A 55 -2.96 2.03 8.09
C PRO A 55 -2.23 0.68 7.93
N PHE A 56 -1.38 0.57 6.91
CA PHE A 56 -0.66 -0.65 6.55
C PHE A 56 0.87 -0.51 6.59
N CYS A 57 1.38 0.64 7.10
CA CYS A 57 2.81 0.96 7.01
C CYS A 57 3.71 -0.07 7.71
N GLN A 58 3.21 -0.74 8.77
CA GLN A 58 3.97 -1.76 9.51
C GLN A 58 4.24 -3.02 8.69
N ASP A 59 3.37 -3.32 7.72
CA ASP A 59 3.51 -4.47 6.82
C ASP A 59 4.06 -4.04 5.44
N CYS A 60 4.45 -2.77 5.26
CA CYS A 60 4.92 -2.26 3.98
C CYS A 60 6.36 -2.69 3.70
N ASP A 61 6.57 -3.30 2.54
CA ASP A 61 7.84 -3.86 2.06
C ASP A 61 8.33 -3.18 0.77
N ARG A 62 7.82 -1.97 0.48
CA ARG A 62 8.07 -1.27 -0.77
C ARG A 62 9.20 -0.25 -0.65
N THR A 63 10.16 -0.35 -1.57
CA THR A 63 11.10 0.73 -1.90
C THR A 63 10.67 1.39 -3.20
N ARG A 64 10.86 2.70 -3.30
CA ARG A 64 10.55 3.52 -4.47
C ARG A 64 11.84 4.01 -5.11
N LEU A 65 11.90 3.99 -6.44
CA LEU A 65 12.85 4.73 -7.26
C LEU A 65 12.09 5.80 -8.05
N SER A 66 12.41 7.06 -7.84
CA SER A 66 11.83 8.19 -8.56
C SER A 66 12.39 8.33 -9.97
N ALA A 67 11.71 9.08 -10.83
CA ALA A 67 12.15 9.31 -12.22
C ALA A 67 13.49 10.06 -12.31
N ASP A 68 13.82 10.88 -11.31
CA ASP A 68 15.10 11.58 -11.22
C ASP A 68 16.24 10.67 -10.72
N GLY A 69 15.91 9.44 -10.33
CA GLY A 69 16.84 8.42 -9.88
C GLY A 69 17.16 8.52 -8.39
N GLN A 70 16.20 8.98 -7.58
CA GLN A 70 16.30 8.99 -6.12
C GLN A 70 15.53 7.84 -5.50
N THR A 71 16.02 7.29 -4.40
CA THR A 71 15.36 6.19 -3.69
C THR A 71 14.71 6.68 -2.40
N GLY A 72 13.55 6.12 -2.08
CA GLY A 72 12.84 6.35 -0.82
C GLY A 72 12.12 5.09 -0.33
N THR A 73 11.99 4.95 0.98
CA THR A 73 11.34 3.79 1.64
C THR A 73 9.85 4.02 1.94
N CYS A 74 9.33 5.20 1.60
CA CYS A 74 7.93 5.57 1.81
C CYS A 74 7.41 6.41 0.65
N LEU A 75 6.14 6.24 0.30
CA LEU A 75 5.45 7.07 -0.71
C LEU A 75 5.41 8.55 -0.32
N PHE A 76 5.47 8.85 0.99
CA PHE A 76 5.40 10.18 1.56
C PHE A 76 6.74 10.64 2.17
N ALA A 77 7.85 10.00 1.81
CA ALA A 77 9.16 10.41 2.28
C ALA A 77 9.43 11.88 1.90
N THR A 78 9.89 12.68 2.86
CA THR A 78 10.32 14.07 2.65
C THR A 78 11.79 14.17 2.27
N GLU A 79 12.55 13.12 2.55
CA GLU A 79 13.97 12.98 2.23
C GLU A 79 14.14 11.71 1.40
N GLU A 80 14.95 11.82 0.35
CA GLU A 80 15.29 10.73 -0.56
C GLU A 80 16.78 10.76 -0.84
N THR A 81 17.32 9.64 -1.27
CA THR A 81 18.76 9.46 -1.44
C THR A 81 19.08 9.44 -2.96
N ASP A 82 20.14 10.12 -3.42
CA ASP A 82 20.50 10.27 -4.86
C ASP A 82 21.25 9.05 -5.45
N LEU A 83 20.50 7.98 -5.75
CA LEU A 83 21.09 6.73 -6.23
C LEU A 83 21.79 6.92 -7.59
N ARG A 84 21.19 7.72 -8.47
CA ARG A 84 21.75 8.02 -9.79
C ARG A 84 23.12 8.66 -9.70
N GLY A 85 23.31 9.61 -8.79
CA GLY A 85 24.59 10.24 -8.54
C GLY A 85 25.64 9.24 -8.05
N ALA A 86 25.28 8.39 -7.09
CA ALA A 86 26.16 7.35 -6.57
C ALA A 86 26.63 6.38 -7.68
N LEU A 87 25.68 5.83 -8.45
CA LEU A 87 25.99 4.91 -9.56
C LEU A 87 26.87 5.55 -10.64
N ARG A 88 26.64 6.83 -10.97
CA ARG A 88 27.44 7.55 -11.99
C ARG A 88 28.84 7.90 -11.53
N ARG A 89 29.08 7.98 -10.22
CA ARG A 89 30.42 8.18 -9.65
C ARG A 89 31.20 6.87 -9.49
N GLY A 90 30.58 5.73 -9.84
CA GLY A 90 31.20 4.41 -9.68
C GLY A 90 31.32 3.99 -8.22
N ALA A 91 30.37 4.40 -7.38
CA ALA A 91 30.29 3.94 -5.99
C ALA A 91 30.29 2.40 -5.96
N PRO A 92 31.13 1.78 -5.11
CA PRO A 92 31.14 0.33 -4.95
C PRO A 92 29.84 -0.16 -4.27
N ASP A 93 29.50 -1.43 -4.48
CA ASP A 93 28.23 -2.02 -4.02
C ASP A 93 28.05 -1.94 -2.49
N ASP A 94 29.14 -1.92 -1.72
CA ASP A 94 29.13 -1.76 -0.26
C ASP A 94 28.76 -0.34 0.19
N GLU A 95 29.06 0.68 -0.61
CA GLU A 95 28.60 2.05 -0.38
C GLU A 95 27.10 2.21 -0.69
N ALA A 96 26.56 1.33 -1.55
CA ALA A 96 25.13 1.20 -1.84
C ALA A 96 24.32 0.49 -0.73
N GLU A 97 24.97 -0.10 0.28
CA GLU A 97 24.28 -0.66 1.48
C GLU A 97 23.94 0.39 2.55
N THR A 98 24.41 1.63 2.39
CA THR A 98 24.08 2.75 3.30
C THR A 98 22.65 3.30 3.12
N TRP A 99 21.81 2.61 2.34
CA TRP A 99 20.54 3.09 1.76
C TRP A 99 19.33 2.34 2.31
#